data_AF-A0A7W1AYA5-F1
#
_entry.id   AF-A0A7W1AYA5-F1
#
_cell.length_a   1.000
_cell.length_b   1.000
_cell.length_c   1.000
_cell.angle_alpha   90.00
_cell.angle_beta   90.00
_cell.angle_gamma   90.00
#
_symmetry.space_group_name_H-M   'P 1'
#
loop_
_entity.id
_entity.type
_entity.pdbx_description
1 polymer ?
#
loop_
_entity_poly.entity_id
_entity_poly.type
_entity_poly.pdbx_seq_one_letter_code
_entity_poly.pdbx_strand_id
1 'polypeptide(L)'
;MVYSISSDDGATLAILSSTIHAVWCRYCGGTLETRPRYNSNRTFFPFPFPDPDEALRAKLRAAGEELDAFRKARQAEHPGLTLTQMYNVREKLRAMARVETRSSASKSVVMPWLDHGIHSVTAEAGASVTEWIAGSSPAMTTSKGGAGPPAAGSKGDSDPLPTSGQGQRPPSPGTGEGKAPTPLTAEEERIKEAGLILVLNELHDRIDRLTLEAYGWPEGLSDEAILERLVGLNRERAAEERRGIVRWLRPDYQKARAGVIPIEGEQAEAELAAPVQAAPLPAFPRDPVEQSAAIAAALAEAREPVNVAAIAARFKRDKRAEAKIASILAAFVRTGFASTGDAGKTFLARRAA
;
A
#
# COMPACT_ATOMS: atom_id res chain seq x y z
N MET A 1 -11.93 15.48 14.15
CA MET A 1 -10.68 15.57 13.37
C MET A 1 -11.06 15.48 11.91
N VAL A 2 -10.63 16.44 11.10
CA VAL A 2 -10.87 16.47 9.65
C VAL A 2 -9.57 16.10 8.96
N TYR A 3 -9.65 15.30 7.90
CA TYR A 3 -8.52 14.97 7.04
C TYR A 3 -8.71 15.69 5.70
N SER A 4 -7.64 16.28 5.18
CA SER A 4 -7.61 16.85 3.84
C SER A 4 -6.67 16.03 2.96
N ILE A 5 -7.16 15.69 1.77
CA ILE A 5 -6.36 15.02 0.73
C ILE A 5 -6.29 16.01 -0.42
N SER A 6 -5.15 16.70 -0.55
CA SER A 6 -4.93 17.62 -1.66
C SER A 6 -4.58 16.81 -2.90
N SER A 7 -5.44 16.82 -3.92
CA SER A 7 -5.22 16.20 -5.22
C SER A 7 -5.69 17.16 -6.30
N ASP A 8 -4.89 17.32 -7.35
CA ASP A 8 -5.26 17.98 -8.60
C ASP A 8 -6.08 17.05 -9.52
N ASP A 9 -5.96 15.74 -9.32
CA ASP A 9 -6.65 14.74 -10.11
C ASP A 9 -8.01 14.29 -9.51
N GLY A 10 -9.09 14.57 -10.25
CA GLY A 10 -10.46 14.18 -9.91
C GLY A 10 -10.69 12.66 -9.80
N ALA A 11 -9.84 11.82 -10.39
CA ALA A 11 -10.00 10.36 -10.30
C ALA A 11 -9.84 9.88 -8.85
N THR A 12 -8.98 10.55 -8.07
CA THR A 12 -8.82 10.26 -6.63
C THR A 12 -10.12 10.56 -5.87
N LEU A 13 -10.78 11.68 -6.18
CA LEU A 13 -12.07 12.01 -5.56
C LEU A 13 -13.16 10.98 -5.91
N ALA A 14 -13.20 10.53 -7.17
CA ALA A 14 -14.13 9.49 -7.61
C ALA A 14 -13.92 8.20 -6.83
N ILE A 15 -12.70 7.65 -6.82
CA ILE A 15 -12.38 6.40 -6.11
C ILE A 15 -12.72 6.49 -4.62
N LEU A 16 -12.38 7.60 -3.96
CA LEU A 16 -12.70 7.81 -2.54
C LEU A 16 -14.19 8.02 -2.27
N SER A 17 -14.97 8.41 -3.27
CA SER A 17 -16.43 8.56 -3.18
C SER A 17 -17.19 7.27 -3.49
N SER A 18 -16.49 6.20 -3.89
CA SER A 18 -17.09 4.91 -4.25
C SER A 18 -17.56 4.10 -3.04
N THR A 19 -18.53 3.20 -3.26
CA THR A 19 -18.94 2.18 -2.30
C THR A 19 -17.77 1.26 -1.95
N ILE A 20 -16.83 1.01 -2.87
CA ILE A 20 -15.65 0.16 -2.65
C ILE A 20 -14.79 0.74 -1.51
N HIS A 21 -14.47 2.03 -1.59
CA HIS A 21 -13.73 2.71 -0.52
C HIS A 21 -14.56 2.82 0.77
N ALA A 22 -15.88 3.00 0.67
CA ALA A 22 -16.75 3.03 1.84
C ALA A 22 -16.75 1.68 2.60
N VAL A 23 -16.79 0.55 1.89
CA VAL A 23 -16.67 -0.81 2.45
C VAL A 23 -15.34 -0.96 3.18
N TRP A 24 -14.23 -0.57 2.54
CA TRP A 24 -12.91 -0.56 3.17
C TRP A 24 -12.87 0.27 4.46
N CYS A 25 -13.42 1.48 4.42
CA CYS A 25 -13.43 2.40 5.56
C CYS A 25 -14.26 1.87 6.73
N ARG A 26 -15.39 1.20 6.46
CA ARG A 26 -16.21 0.56 7.51
C ARG A 26 -15.47 -0.59 8.18
N TYR A 27 -14.66 -1.33 7.43
CA TYR A 27 -13.90 -2.46 7.95
C TYR A 27 -12.63 -2.03 8.71
N CYS A 28 -11.82 -1.16 8.11
CA CYS A 28 -10.53 -0.76 8.69
C CYS A 28 -10.62 0.42 9.67
N GLY A 29 -11.69 1.20 9.58
CA GLY A 29 -11.95 2.36 10.43
C GLY A 29 -12.24 1.98 11.88
N GLY A 30 -12.29 2.99 12.75
CA GLY A 30 -12.80 2.83 14.11
C GLY A 30 -14.25 3.29 14.19
N THR A 31 -14.87 3.14 15.36
CA THR A 31 -16.13 3.82 15.69
C THR A 31 -15.91 4.72 16.91
N LEU A 32 -16.67 5.79 16.98
CA LEU A 32 -16.93 6.52 18.21
C LEU A 32 -18.39 6.30 18.54
N GLU A 33 -18.66 5.43 19.51
CA GLU A 33 -19.99 4.85 19.74
C GLU A 33 -20.51 4.21 18.45
N THR A 34 -21.54 4.81 17.83
CA THR A 34 -22.18 4.34 16.60
C THR A 34 -21.68 5.03 15.33
N ARG A 35 -20.84 6.07 15.46
CA ARG A 35 -20.38 6.88 14.33
C ARG A 35 -19.05 6.35 13.77
N PRO A 36 -18.94 6.09 12.45
CA PRO A 36 -17.67 5.71 11.83
C PRO A 36 -16.62 6.80 12.02
N ARG A 37 -15.37 6.39 12.30
CA ARG A 37 -14.21 7.28 12.46
C ARG A 37 -13.15 6.94 11.43
N TYR A 38 -12.85 7.92 10.56
CA TYR A 38 -11.77 7.84 9.59
C TYR A 38 -10.40 7.99 10.28
N ASN A 39 -9.46 7.11 9.94
CA ASN A 39 -8.08 7.15 10.42
C ASN A 39 -7.16 6.88 9.23
N SER A 40 -6.41 7.89 8.77
CA SER A 40 -5.58 7.79 7.56
C SER A 40 -4.59 6.62 7.57
N ASN A 41 -4.02 6.27 8.74
CA ASN A 41 -3.08 5.15 8.87
C ASN A 41 -3.72 3.78 8.69
N ARG A 42 -5.03 3.69 8.98
CA ARG A 42 -5.78 2.44 8.88
C ARG A 42 -6.67 2.37 7.64
N THR A 43 -7.10 3.50 7.10
CA THR A 43 -8.02 3.56 5.95
C THR A 43 -7.28 4.01 4.69
N PHE A 44 -6.85 5.26 4.59
CA PHE A 44 -6.29 5.84 3.36
C PHE A 44 -4.98 5.17 2.90
N PHE A 45 -3.98 5.11 3.78
CA PHE A 45 -2.66 4.60 3.40
C PHE A 45 -2.62 3.12 3.01
N PRO A 46 -3.32 2.21 3.71
CA PRO A 46 -3.35 0.81 3.30
C PRO A 46 -4.40 0.51 2.22
N PHE A 47 -5.23 1.48 1.81
CA PHE A 47 -6.21 1.24 0.76
C PHE A 47 -5.51 0.88 -0.56
N PRO A 48 -5.78 -0.30 -1.14
CA PRO A 48 -5.15 -0.71 -2.40
C PRO A 48 -5.82 0.03 -3.56
N PHE A 49 -5.34 1.23 -3.89
CA PHE A 49 -5.82 2.00 -5.03
C PHE A 49 -5.71 1.20 -6.34
N PRO A 50 -6.71 1.28 -7.23
CA PRO A 50 -6.61 0.67 -8.55
C PRO A 50 -5.59 1.42 -9.41
N ASP A 51 -5.03 0.73 -10.40
CA ASP A 51 -4.03 1.26 -11.34
C ASP A 51 -4.54 1.11 -12.79
N PRO A 52 -5.61 1.85 -13.16
CA PRO A 52 -6.23 1.75 -14.48
C PRO A 52 -5.36 2.42 -15.56
N ASP A 53 -5.60 2.08 -16.82
CA ASP A 53 -5.04 2.83 -17.94
C ASP A 53 -5.54 4.29 -17.97
N GLU A 54 -4.86 5.16 -18.75
CA GLU A 54 -5.21 6.59 -18.77
C GLU A 54 -6.62 6.85 -19.33
N ALA A 55 -7.13 5.99 -20.21
CA ALA A 55 -8.47 6.17 -20.77
C ALA A 55 -9.55 6.00 -19.69
N LEU A 56 -9.44 4.95 -18.87
CA LEU A 56 -10.33 4.71 -17.74
C LEU A 56 -10.08 5.70 -16.59
N ARG A 57 -8.81 6.07 -16.35
CA ARG A 57 -8.45 7.12 -15.39
C ARG A 57 -9.09 8.47 -15.74
N ALA A 58 -9.13 8.83 -17.02
CA ALA A 58 -9.80 10.04 -17.51
C ALA A 58 -11.32 9.99 -17.29
N LYS A 59 -11.97 8.83 -17.48
CA LYS A 59 -13.40 8.66 -17.17
C LYS A 59 -13.69 8.84 -15.67
N LEU A 60 -12.84 8.28 -14.81
CA LEU A 60 -12.92 8.47 -13.35
C LEU A 60 -12.72 9.94 -12.97
N ARG A 61 -11.76 10.62 -13.59
CA ARG A 61 -11.50 12.05 -13.40
C ARG A 61 -12.73 12.90 -13.72
N ALA A 62 -13.29 12.72 -14.91
CA ALA A 62 -14.50 13.42 -15.31
C ALA A 62 -15.67 13.14 -14.36
N ALA A 63 -15.86 11.89 -13.91
CA ALA A 63 -16.92 11.55 -12.96
C ALA A 63 -16.71 12.21 -11.57
N GLY A 64 -15.46 12.30 -11.10
CA GLY A 64 -15.13 12.98 -9.86
C GLY A 64 -15.36 14.49 -9.91
N GLU A 65 -14.95 15.13 -11.02
CA GLU A 65 -15.17 16.56 -11.27
C GLU A 65 -16.66 16.89 -11.41
N GLU A 66 -17.41 16.05 -12.13
CA GLU A 66 -18.86 16.19 -12.28
C GLU A 66 -19.57 16.07 -10.93
N LEU A 67 -19.17 15.12 -10.07
CA LEU A 67 -19.71 14.97 -8.73
C LEU A 67 -19.45 16.20 -7.84
N ASP A 68 -18.23 16.74 -7.88
CA ASP A 68 -17.88 17.95 -7.12
C ASP A 68 -18.66 19.18 -7.62
N ALA A 69 -18.70 19.38 -8.93
CA ALA A 69 -19.45 20.46 -9.56
C ALA A 69 -20.95 20.37 -9.24
N PHE A 70 -21.53 19.17 -9.32
CA PHE A 70 -22.93 18.93 -8.98
C PHE A 70 -23.23 19.31 -7.53
N ARG A 71 -22.42 18.83 -6.57
CA ARG A 71 -22.57 19.14 -5.15
C ARG A 71 -22.52 20.66 -4.91
N LYS A 72 -21.54 21.34 -5.49
CA LYS A 72 -21.38 22.80 -5.36
C LYS A 72 -22.56 23.55 -5.98
N ALA A 73 -23.04 23.15 -7.15
CA ALA A 73 -24.18 23.76 -7.81
C ALA A 73 -25.46 23.64 -6.96
N ARG A 74 -25.73 22.46 -6.38
CA ARG A 74 -26.88 22.25 -5.49
C ARG A 74 -26.81 23.14 -4.24
N GLN A 75 -25.64 23.25 -3.61
CA GLN A 75 -25.47 24.09 -2.43
C GLN A 75 -25.54 25.60 -2.73
N ALA A 76 -25.10 26.02 -3.92
CA ALA A 76 -25.22 27.41 -4.36
C ALA A 76 -26.68 27.80 -4.62
N GLU A 77 -27.47 26.89 -5.22
CA GLU A 77 -28.90 27.09 -5.48
C GLU A 77 -29.73 27.03 -4.19
N HIS A 78 -29.32 26.20 -3.23
CA HIS A 78 -30.01 25.99 -1.96
C HIS A 78 -29.06 26.22 -0.76
N PRO A 79 -28.84 27.46 -0.30
CA PRO A 79 -27.86 27.77 0.76
C PRO A 79 -28.10 27.07 2.11
N GLY A 80 -29.33 26.63 2.40
CA GLY A 80 -29.66 25.84 3.59
C GLY A 80 -29.39 24.34 3.45
N LEU A 81 -29.03 23.87 2.27
CA LEU A 81 -28.79 22.45 1.98
C LEU A 81 -27.33 22.07 2.27
N THR A 82 -27.16 21.15 3.21
CA THR A 82 -25.84 20.60 3.56
C THR A 82 -25.58 19.27 2.86
N LEU A 83 -24.32 18.97 2.57
CA LEU A 83 -23.93 17.64 2.07
C LEU A 83 -24.40 16.52 3.02
N THR A 84 -24.31 16.72 4.33
CA THR A 84 -24.77 15.75 5.33
C THR A 84 -26.25 15.40 5.13
N GLN A 85 -27.11 16.40 4.94
CA GLN A 85 -28.53 16.17 4.65
C GLN A 85 -28.72 15.37 3.35
N MET A 86 -28.02 15.77 2.27
CA MET A 86 -28.10 15.08 0.98
C MET A 86 -27.71 13.60 1.10
N TYR A 87 -26.59 13.30 1.77
CA TYR A 87 -26.11 11.92 1.93
C TYR A 87 -26.96 11.08 2.87
N ASN A 88 -27.54 11.67 3.92
CA ASN A 88 -28.46 10.95 4.80
C ASN A 88 -29.72 10.50 4.03
N VAL A 89 -30.31 11.40 3.23
CA VAL A 89 -31.46 11.06 2.39
C VAL A 89 -31.08 10.03 1.33
N ARG A 90 -29.91 10.16 0.69
CA ARG A 90 -29.40 9.18 -0.28
C ARG A 90 -29.26 7.79 0.34
N GLU A 91 -28.65 7.67 1.51
CA GLU A 91 -28.47 6.36 2.17
C GLU A 91 -29.81 5.78 2.64
N LYS A 92 -30.77 6.60 3.08
CA LYS A 92 -32.14 6.15 3.39
C LYS A 92 -32.86 5.61 2.15
N LEU A 93 -32.76 6.28 1.01
CA LEU A 93 -33.29 5.79 -0.28
C LEU A 93 -32.65 4.46 -0.71
N ARG A 94 -31.33 4.32 -0.56
CA ARG A 94 -30.63 3.04 -0.85
C ARG A 94 -31.08 1.92 0.08
N ALA A 95 -31.26 2.21 1.37
CA ALA A 95 -31.76 1.24 2.35
C ALA A 95 -33.19 0.79 2.01
N MET A 96 -34.06 1.73 1.63
CA MET A 96 -35.43 1.45 1.15
C MET A 96 -35.42 0.53 -0.08
N ALA A 97 -34.61 0.87 -1.09
CA ALA A 97 -34.50 0.07 -2.30
C ALA A 97 -34.03 -1.37 -2.02
N ARG A 98 -33.05 -1.57 -1.12
CA ARG A 98 -32.57 -2.90 -0.72
C ARG A 98 -33.66 -3.75 -0.04
N VAL A 99 -34.56 -3.13 0.73
CA VAL A 99 -35.69 -3.84 1.36
C VAL A 99 -36.74 -4.21 0.32
N GLU A 100 -37.03 -3.33 -0.64
CA GLU A 100 -37.96 -3.62 -1.73
C GLU A 100 -37.47 -4.78 -2.61
N THR A 101 -36.18 -4.78 -2.99
CA THR A 101 -35.58 -5.90 -3.74
C THR A 101 -35.70 -7.22 -2.97
N ARG A 102 -35.46 -7.20 -1.65
CA ARG A 102 -35.58 -8.40 -0.79
C ARG A 102 -37.03 -8.86 -0.65
N SER A 103 -37.97 -7.94 -0.46
CA SER A 103 -39.41 -8.22 -0.40
C SER A 103 -39.91 -8.83 -1.72
N SER A 104 -39.49 -8.28 -2.86
CA SER A 104 -39.81 -8.81 -4.19
C SER A 104 -39.19 -10.19 -4.43
N ALA A 105 -37.92 -10.39 -4.04
CA ALA A 105 -37.26 -11.69 -4.15
C ALA A 105 -37.92 -12.76 -3.25
N SER A 106 -38.26 -12.43 -2.00
CA SER A 106 -38.95 -13.33 -1.09
C SER A 106 -40.39 -13.66 -1.53
N LYS A 107 -41.09 -12.73 -2.20
CA LYS A 107 -42.40 -13.02 -2.80
C LYS A 107 -42.30 -13.96 -4.02
N SER A 108 -41.15 -14.01 -4.69
CA SER A 108 -40.92 -14.86 -5.86
C SER A 108 -40.43 -16.27 -5.54
N VAL A 109 -40.01 -16.55 -4.30
CA VAL A 109 -39.62 -17.89 -3.83
C VAL A 109 -40.73 -18.44 -2.93
N VAL A 110 -41.83 -18.85 -3.55
CA VAL A 110 -42.76 -19.80 -2.93
C VAL A 110 -42.48 -21.13 -3.62
N MET A 111 -41.62 -21.96 -3.02
CA MET A 111 -41.41 -23.34 -3.45
C MET A 111 -42.18 -24.27 -2.48
N PRO A 112 -43.34 -24.82 -2.86
CA PRO A 112 -44.24 -25.52 -1.95
C PRO A 112 -43.77 -26.88 -1.38
N TRP A 113 -42.54 -27.33 -1.63
CA TRP A 113 -42.12 -28.71 -1.34
C TRP A 113 -40.74 -28.89 -0.68
N LEU A 114 -40.19 -27.87 -0.03
CA LEU A 114 -38.92 -27.99 0.70
C LEU A 114 -39.14 -27.92 2.23
N ASP A 115 -39.89 -28.88 2.75
CA ASP A 115 -39.60 -29.45 4.07
C ASP A 115 -38.64 -30.63 3.84
N HIS A 116 -37.79 -30.99 4.80
CA HIS A 116 -36.60 -31.87 4.72
C HIS A 116 -35.28 -31.09 4.65
N GLY A 117 -34.72 -30.92 5.84
CA GLY A 117 -33.57 -30.08 6.15
C GLY A 117 -32.24 -30.53 5.56
N ILE A 118 -31.36 -29.55 5.36
CA ILE A 118 -29.92 -29.72 5.27
C ILE A 118 -29.23 -28.56 6.00
N HIS A 119 -28.12 -28.92 6.65
CA HIS A 119 -27.38 -28.28 7.72
C HIS A 119 -26.75 -26.92 7.40
N SER A 120 -26.72 -26.07 8.43
CA SER A 120 -25.79 -24.95 8.58
C SER A 120 -24.35 -25.45 8.65
N VAL A 121 -23.48 -24.96 7.76
CA VAL A 121 -22.03 -25.10 7.94
C VAL A 121 -21.50 -23.82 8.59
N THR A 122 -21.14 -23.94 9.86
CA THR A 122 -20.52 -22.90 10.67
C THR A 122 -19.02 -22.79 10.37
N ALA A 123 -18.60 -21.57 10.06
CA ALA A 123 -17.37 -20.88 10.47
C ALA A 123 -16.15 -21.70 10.92
N GLU A 124 -15.06 -21.57 10.16
CA GLU A 124 -13.70 -21.49 10.72
C GLU A 124 -12.94 -20.33 10.05
N ALA A 125 -12.69 -19.26 10.80
CA ALA A 125 -11.65 -18.29 10.51
C ALA A 125 -11.25 -17.57 11.81
N GLY A 126 -10.53 -18.30 12.67
CA GLY A 126 -9.80 -17.73 13.79
C GLY A 126 -8.47 -17.16 13.31
N ALA A 127 -8.44 -15.86 13.00
CA ALA A 127 -7.22 -15.07 12.99
C ALA A 127 -7.53 -13.67 13.52
N SER A 128 -6.75 -13.22 14.50
CA SER A 128 -6.92 -11.96 15.21
C SER A 128 -6.78 -10.75 14.26
N VAL A 129 -7.76 -9.83 14.32
CA VAL A 129 -7.88 -8.63 13.48
C VAL A 129 -6.72 -7.62 13.66
N THR A 130 -5.90 -7.75 14.71
CA THR A 130 -4.77 -6.84 14.94
C THR A 130 -3.49 -7.18 14.17
N GLU A 131 -3.39 -8.35 13.53
CA GLU A 131 -2.21 -8.78 12.76
C GLU A 131 -2.34 -8.62 11.23
N TRP A 132 -3.49 -8.13 10.72
CA TRP A 132 -3.90 -8.40 9.34
C TRP A 132 -3.85 -7.25 8.33
N ILE A 133 -3.69 -5.99 8.78
CA ILE A 133 -3.26 -4.91 7.89
C ILE A 133 -1.74 -5.00 7.87
N ALA A 134 -1.18 -5.68 6.86
CA ALA A 134 0.25 -5.75 6.68
C ALA A 134 0.79 -4.30 6.68
N GLY A 135 1.69 -4.03 7.63
CA GLY A 135 1.94 -2.71 8.23
C GLY A 135 1.81 -1.51 7.30
N SER A 136 1.17 -0.44 7.79
CA SER A 136 1.08 0.86 7.10
C SER A 136 2.43 1.21 6.48
N SER A 137 2.47 1.31 5.16
CA SER A 137 3.68 1.56 4.37
C SER A 137 4.54 2.68 4.98
N PRO A 138 5.83 2.44 5.31
CA PRO A 138 6.75 3.50 5.73
C PRO A 138 6.88 4.61 4.66
N ALA A 139 6.71 4.25 3.39
CA ALA A 139 6.80 5.16 2.26
C ALA A 139 5.62 6.17 2.19
N MET A 140 4.42 5.75 2.59
CA MET A 140 3.21 6.59 2.58
C MET A 140 3.01 7.38 3.88
N THR A 141 3.65 6.97 4.98
CA THR A 141 3.40 7.48 6.34
C THR A 141 4.41 8.53 6.83
N THR A 142 5.47 8.84 6.06
CA THR A 142 6.50 9.81 6.48
C THR A 142 6.03 11.26 6.39
N SER A 143 5.29 11.67 7.41
CA SER A 143 5.12 13.06 7.78
C SER A 143 6.37 13.58 8.49
N LYS A 144 7.36 14.08 7.74
CA LYS A 144 8.43 14.92 8.32
C LYS A 144 7.80 16.21 8.82
N GLY A 145 7.87 16.44 10.13
CA GLY A 145 7.25 17.57 10.82
C GLY A 145 7.75 18.92 10.30
N GLY A 146 6.80 19.77 9.90
CA GLY A 146 7.01 21.20 9.67
C GLY A 146 6.86 21.95 10.99
N ALA A 147 7.79 22.87 11.25
CA ALA A 147 7.93 23.65 12.46
C ALA A 147 6.63 24.36 12.88
N GLY A 148 6.20 24.13 14.13
CA GLY A 148 5.23 24.97 14.83
C GLY A 148 5.94 26.04 15.67
N PRO A 149 5.33 27.22 15.88
CA PRO A 149 5.91 28.34 16.62
C PRO A 149 6.00 28.06 18.14
N PRO A 150 6.78 28.85 18.92
CA PRO A 150 7.27 28.43 20.23
C PRO A 150 6.23 28.56 21.36
N ALA A 151 6.26 27.54 22.21
CA ALA A 151 5.98 27.44 23.65
C ALA A 151 5.02 28.43 24.35
N ALA A 152 4.00 27.85 24.98
CA ALA A 152 3.52 28.27 26.30
C ALA A 152 3.41 27.02 27.19
N GLY A 153 4.10 27.05 28.34
CA GLY A 153 4.38 25.88 29.15
C GLY A 153 3.21 25.35 29.98
N SER A 154 3.33 24.09 30.37
CA SER A 154 2.70 23.54 31.57
C SER A 154 3.52 22.35 32.05
N LYS A 155 3.72 22.31 33.37
CA LYS A 155 4.56 21.40 34.13
C LYS A 155 4.17 19.93 33.93
N GLY A 156 5.17 19.07 34.08
CA GLY A 156 4.99 17.63 34.04
C GLY A 156 4.23 17.11 35.24
N ASP A 157 3.52 16.02 35.00
CA ASP A 157 3.45 14.89 35.90
C ASP A 157 3.64 13.63 35.05
N SER A 158 4.61 12.83 35.45
CA SER A 158 4.92 11.52 34.89
C SER A 158 4.01 10.50 35.55
N ASP A 159 2.97 10.07 34.84
CA ASP A 159 2.20 8.87 35.19
C ASP A 159 2.19 7.88 34.01
N PRO A 160 2.32 6.56 34.29
CA PRO A 160 2.51 5.54 33.28
C PRO A 160 1.23 5.30 32.47
N LEU A 161 1.41 4.99 31.18
CA LEU A 161 0.37 4.57 30.24
C LEU A 161 -0.56 3.50 30.87
N PRO A 162 -1.89 3.63 30.79
CA PRO A 162 -2.76 2.56 31.19
C PRO A 162 -2.67 1.43 30.16
N THR A 163 -2.40 0.24 30.70
CA THR A 163 -2.45 -1.06 30.03
C THR A 163 -3.69 -1.16 29.13
N SER A 164 -3.46 -1.53 27.88
CA SER A 164 -4.49 -1.84 26.89
C SER A 164 -5.51 -2.83 27.44
N GLY A 165 -6.69 -2.32 27.81
CA GLY A 165 -7.85 -3.13 28.12
C GLY A 165 -8.22 -3.94 26.88
N GLN A 166 -8.31 -5.26 27.05
CA GLN A 166 -8.93 -6.18 26.11
C GLN A 166 -10.40 -5.76 25.95
N GLY A 167 -10.65 -4.81 25.04
CA GLY A 167 -11.99 -4.45 24.62
C GLY A 167 -12.55 -5.61 23.81
N GLN A 168 -13.41 -6.41 24.44
CA GLN A 168 -14.23 -7.38 23.73
C GLN A 168 -14.89 -6.70 22.54
N ARG A 169 -14.65 -7.28 21.36
CA ARG A 169 -15.31 -6.93 20.11
C ARG A 169 -16.82 -6.91 20.35
N PRO A 170 -17.55 -5.82 20.05
CA PRO A 170 -18.99 -5.91 19.97
C PRO A 170 -19.34 -6.97 18.93
N PRO A 171 -20.41 -7.76 19.12
CA PRO A 171 -20.80 -8.76 18.13
C PRO A 171 -20.88 -8.11 16.74
N SER A 172 -20.52 -8.87 15.70
CA SER A 172 -20.91 -8.56 14.32
C SER A 172 -22.31 -7.96 14.35
N PRO A 173 -22.62 -6.87 13.61
CA PRO A 173 -23.91 -6.22 13.74
C PRO A 173 -24.95 -7.32 13.60
N GLY A 174 -25.59 -7.64 14.72
CA GLY A 174 -26.77 -8.47 14.71
C GLY A 174 -27.64 -7.81 13.68
N THR A 175 -28.08 -8.60 12.72
CA THR A 175 -29.23 -8.38 11.87
C THR A 175 -30.12 -7.36 12.56
N GLY A 176 -29.99 -6.08 12.18
CA GLY A 176 -30.80 -5.04 12.80
C GLY A 176 -32.22 -5.51 12.61
N GLU A 177 -32.88 -5.87 13.70
CA GLU A 177 -34.23 -6.38 13.69
C GLU A 177 -35.05 -5.49 12.76
N GLY A 178 -35.79 -6.15 11.86
CA GLY A 178 -36.43 -5.53 10.71
C GLY A 178 -37.43 -4.44 11.08
N LYS A 179 -36.93 -3.24 11.37
CA LYS A 179 -37.75 -2.04 11.30
C LYS A 179 -37.90 -1.72 9.82
N ALA A 180 -39.10 -1.95 9.29
CA ALA A 180 -39.44 -1.57 7.93
C ALA A 180 -38.98 -0.14 7.67
N PRO A 181 -38.34 0.12 6.52
CA PRO A 181 -37.76 1.42 6.26
C PRO A 181 -38.88 2.44 6.25
N THR A 182 -38.78 3.41 7.15
CA THR A 182 -39.81 4.42 7.33
C THR A 182 -39.84 5.30 6.08
N PRO A 183 -41.02 5.66 5.55
CA PRO A 183 -41.12 6.58 4.42
C PRO A 183 -40.38 7.89 4.71
N LEU A 184 -40.05 8.60 3.63
CA LEU A 184 -39.40 9.89 3.74
C LEU A 184 -40.38 10.91 4.34
N THR A 185 -39.89 11.68 5.30
CA THR A 185 -40.61 12.78 5.91
C THR A 185 -40.73 13.94 4.93
N ALA A 186 -41.65 14.88 5.16
CA ALA A 186 -41.80 16.05 4.30
C ALA A 186 -40.53 16.90 4.19
N GLU A 187 -39.68 16.91 5.22
CA GLU A 187 -38.37 17.57 5.16
C GLU A 187 -37.37 16.79 4.31
N GLU A 188 -37.31 15.46 4.46
CA GLU A 188 -36.45 14.62 3.63
C GLU A 188 -36.85 14.68 2.15
N GLU A 189 -38.14 14.86 1.83
CA GLU A 189 -38.59 15.05 0.44
C GLU A 189 -38.22 16.41 -0.13
N ARG A 190 -38.28 17.48 0.66
CA ARG A 190 -37.69 18.77 0.25
C ARG A 190 -36.19 18.64 -0.02
N ILE A 191 -35.46 17.94 0.84
CA ILE A 191 -34.02 17.69 0.67
C ILE A 191 -33.76 16.84 -0.58
N LYS A 192 -34.58 15.82 -0.82
CA LYS A 192 -34.50 14.94 -1.99
C LYS A 192 -34.63 15.73 -3.29
N GLU A 193 -35.62 16.62 -3.34
CA GLU A 193 -35.91 17.49 -4.48
C GLU A 193 -34.81 18.54 -4.67
N ALA A 194 -34.50 19.33 -3.63
CA ALA A 194 -33.49 20.38 -3.68
C ALA A 194 -32.08 19.82 -3.99
N GLY A 195 -31.73 18.68 -3.41
CA GLY A 195 -30.45 18.01 -3.62
C GLY A 195 -30.38 17.17 -4.89
N LEU A 196 -31.49 17.02 -5.63
CA LEU A 196 -31.62 16.12 -6.78
C LEU A 196 -30.99 14.73 -6.50
N ILE A 197 -31.43 14.10 -5.40
CA ILE A 197 -30.73 12.95 -4.82
C ILE A 197 -30.71 11.71 -5.73
N LEU A 198 -31.68 11.59 -6.65
CA LEU A 198 -31.66 10.53 -7.66
C LEU A 198 -30.49 10.70 -8.65
N VAL A 199 -30.23 11.93 -9.09
CA VAL A 199 -29.07 12.25 -9.95
C VAL A 199 -27.77 12.05 -9.19
N LEU A 200 -27.73 12.48 -7.91
CA LEU A 200 -26.59 12.18 -7.05
C LEU A 200 -26.33 10.68 -6.95
N ASN A 201 -27.39 9.86 -6.84
CA ASN A 201 -27.24 8.42 -6.80
C ASN A 201 -26.68 7.86 -8.10
N GLU A 202 -27.19 8.30 -9.25
CA GLU A 202 -26.68 7.90 -10.57
C GLU A 202 -25.19 8.23 -10.75
N LEU A 203 -24.76 9.42 -10.31
CA LEU A 203 -23.34 9.79 -10.34
C LEU A 203 -22.47 8.83 -9.50
N HIS A 204 -22.95 8.45 -8.32
CA HIS A 204 -22.27 7.46 -7.48
C HIS A 204 -22.29 6.06 -8.10
N ASP A 205 -23.39 5.64 -8.72
CA ASP A 205 -23.48 4.33 -9.38
C ASP A 205 -22.53 4.26 -10.59
N ARG A 206 -22.38 5.36 -11.35
CA ARG A 206 -21.37 5.49 -12.40
C ARG A 206 -19.95 5.41 -11.84
N ILE A 207 -19.66 6.09 -10.74
CA ILE A 207 -18.36 6.01 -10.07
C ILE A 207 -18.07 4.58 -9.59
N ASP A 208 -19.06 3.89 -9.03
CA ASP A 208 -18.91 2.51 -8.55
C ASP A 208 -18.59 1.57 -9.71
N ARG A 209 -19.29 1.67 -10.86
CA ARG A 209 -18.97 0.88 -12.06
C ARG A 209 -17.57 1.15 -12.58
N LEU A 210 -17.19 2.42 -12.74
CA LEU A 210 -15.84 2.78 -13.21
C LEU A 210 -14.75 2.33 -12.24
N THR A 211 -15.03 2.35 -10.94
CA THR A 211 -14.09 1.86 -9.91
C THR A 211 -13.95 0.34 -9.99
N LEU A 212 -15.05 -0.41 -10.17
CA LEU A 212 -15.00 -1.86 -10.38
C LEU A 212 -14.24 -2.21 -11.66
N GLU A 213 -14.49 -1.50 -12.76
CA GLU A 213 -13.75 -1.63 -14.02
C GLU A 213 -12.25 -1.39 -13.80
N ALA A 214 -11.89 -0.38 -13.01
CA ALA A 214 -10.49 -0.06 -12.70
C ALA A 214 -9.79 -1.14 -11.86
N TYR A 215 -10.55 -1.92 -11.08
CA TYR A 215 -10.06 -3.11 -10.40
C TYR A 215 -10.09 -4.38 -11.28
N GLY A 216 -10.74 -4.34 -12.45
CA GLY A 216 -11.01 -5.52 -13.27
C GLY A 216 -12.02 -6.47 -12.64
N TRP A 217 -12.95 -5.96 -11.82
CA TRP A 217 -13.94 -6.77 -11.10
C TRP A 217 -15.31 -6.70 -11.77
N PRO A 218 -16.11 -7.79 -11.70
CA PRO A 218 -17.46 -7.78 -12.24
C PRO A 218 -18.38 -6.83 -11.47
N GLU A 219 -19.44 -6.36 -12.13
CA GLU A 219 -20.52 -5.62 -11.49
C GLU A 219 -21.35 -6.51 -10.56
N GLY A 220 -22.08 -5.90 -9.61
CA GLY A 220 -23.01 -6.61 -8.73
C GLY A 220 -22.39 -7.39 -7.56
N LEU A 221 -21.11 -7.14 -7.24
CA LEU A 221 -20.48 -7.73 -6.06
C LEU A 221 -21.15 -7.28 -4.75
N SER A 222 -21.28 -8.21 -3.79
CA SER A 222 -21.72 -7.86 -2.43
C SER A 222 -20.62 -7.12 -1.67
N ASP A 223 -20.99 -6.41 -0.61
CA ASP A 223 -20.05 -5.70 0.27
C ASP A 223 -18.98 -6.67 0.83
N GLU A 224 -19.35 -7.91 1.16
CA GLU A 224 -18.44 -8.96 1.63
C GLU A 224 -17.44 -9.40 0.56
N ALA A 225 -17.91 -9.60 -0.69
CA ALA A 225 -17.05 -10.00 -1.80
C ALA A 225 -16.08 -8.87 -2.20
N ILE A 226 -16.52 -7.61 -2.14
CA ILE A 226 -15.65 -6.45 -2.34
C ILE A 226 -14.56 -6.43 -1.25
N LEU A 227 -14.95 -6.61 0.01
CA LEU A 227 -14.02 -6.60 1.14
C LEU A 227 -12.97 -7.72 1.02
N GLU A 228 -13.38 -8.94 0.71
CA GLU A 228 -12.48 -10.08 0.53
C GLU A 228 -11.40 -9.79 -0.51
N ARG A 229 -11.82 -9.27 -1.68
CA ARG A 229 -10.90 -8.89 -2.77
C ARG A 229 -9.95 -7.78 -2.34
N LEU A 230 -10.45 -6.72 -1.70
CA LEU A 230 -9.61 -5.63 -1.20
C LEU A 230 -8.54 -6.11 -0.21
N VAL A 231 -8.89 -7.01 0.71
CA VAL A 231 -7.91 -7.54 1.65
C VAL A 231 -6.89 -8.47 0.95
N GLY A 232 -7.33 -9.23 -0.06
CA GLY A 232 -6.42 -9.97 -0.94
C GLY A 232 -5.40 -9.04 -1.60
N LEU A 233 -5.87 -8.00 -2.30
CA LEU A 233 -5.01 -7.00 -2.94
C LEU A 233 -4.09 -6.30 -1.94
N ASN A 234 -4.58 -5.91 -0.76
CA ASN A 234 -3.74 -5.26 0.25
C ASN A 234 -2.55 -6.16 0.67
N ARG A 235 -2.77 -7.48 0.82
CA ARG A 235 -1.70 -8.42 1.15
C ARG A 235 -0.70 -8.60 0.02
N GLU A 236 -1.15 -8.59 -1.23
CA GLU A 236 -0.27 -8.58 -2.41
C GLU A 236 0.59 -7.30 -2.45
N ARG A 237 -0.02 -6.13 -2.24
CA ARG A 237 0.69 -4.84 -2.22
C ARG A 237 1.73 -4.79 -1.11
N ALA A 238 1.40 -5.28 0.08
CA ALA A 238 2.37 -5.38 1.16
C ALA A 238 3.51 -6.38 0.87
N ALA A 239 3.27 -7.44 0.10
CA ALA A 239 4.32 -8.34 -0.37
C ALA A 239 5.19 -7.70 -1.47
N GLU A 240 4.62 -6.88 -2.35
CA GLU A 240 5.35 -6.04 -3.32
C GLU A 240 6.26 -5.04 -2.61
N GLU A 241 5.75 -4.32 -1.61
CA GLU A 241 6.53 -3.34 -0.85
C GLU A 241 7.71 -3.98 -0.11
N ARG A 242 7.51 -5.16 0.47
CA ARG A 242 8.61 -5.94 1.08
C ARG A 242 9.69 -6.35 0.07
N ARG A 243 9.34 -6.45 -1.21
CA ARG A 243 10.27 -6.69 -2.33
C ARG A 243 10.83 -5.38 -2.93
N GLY A 244 10.50 -4.22 -2.36
CA GLY A 244 10.93 -2.91 -2.84
C GLY A 244 10.07 -2.32 -3.96
N ILE A 245 8.97 -2.96 -4.34
CA ILE A 245 8.05 -2.48 -5.37
C ILE A 245 6.95 -1.66 -4.68
N VAL A 246 7.02 -0.34 -4.80
CA VAL A 246 6.02 0.58 -4.25
C VAL A 246 5.16 1.13 -5.38
N ARG A 247 3.85 0.93 -5.29
CA ARG A 247 2.87 1.53 -6.20
C ARG A 247 2.43 2.88 -5.67
N TRP A 248 3.03 3.92 -6.21
CA TRP A 248 2.80 5.30 -5.81
C TRP A 248 1.51 5.83 -6.43
N LEU A 249 0.60 6.36 -5.60
CA LEU A 249 -0.61 7.05 -6.06
C LEU A 249 -0.27 8.34 -6.82
N ARG A 250 0.78 9.05 -6.37
CA ARG A 250 1.33 10.24 -7.02
C ARG A 250 2.86 10.15 -7.00
N PRO A 251 3.46 9.43 -7.97
CA PRO A 251 4.90 9.18 -8.01
C PRO A 251 5.73 10.46 -7.83
N ASP A 252 5.41 11.53 -8.55
CA ASP A 252 6.20 12.77 -8.54
C ASP A 252 6.22 13.43 -7.15
N TYR A 253 5.05 13.54 -6.52
CA TYR A 253 4.91 14.11 -5.19
C TYR A 253 5.54 13.21 -4.10
N GLN A 254 5.29 11.91 -4.19
CA GLN A 254 5.62 10.97 -3.12
C GLN A 254 7.10 10.56 -3.14
N LYS A 255 7.70 10.35 -4.33
CA LYS A 255 9.13 10.05 -4.47
C LYS A 255 9.99 11.23 -4.02
N ALA A 256 9.62 12.46 -4.41
CA ALA A 256 10.31 13.68 -3.97
C ALA A 256 10.32 13.80 -2.44
N ARG A 257 9.19 13.51 -1.78
CA ARG A 257 9.08 13.53 -0.32
C ARG A 257 9.83 12.39 0.37
N ALA A 258 9.85 11.21 -0.26
CA ALA A 258 10.60 10.05 0.24
C ALA A 258 12.13 10.18 0.03
N GLY A 259 12.59 11.22 -0.67
CA GLY A 259 14.00 11.39 -1.02
C GLY A 259 14.49 10.41 -2.10
N VAL A 260 13.56 9.81 -2.85
CA VAL A 260 13.87 8.93 -4.00
C VAL A 260 13.98 9.82 -5.23
N ILE A 261 15.21 10.07 -5.67
CA ILE A 261 15.48 10.81 -6.90
C ILE A 261 15.27 9.85 -8.09
N PRO A 262 14.41 10.16 -9.08
CA PRO A 262 14.29 9.36 -10.28
C PRO A 262 15.64 9.35 -11.01
N ILE A 263 16.17 8.16 -11.28
CA ILE A 263 17.24 8.01 -12.27
C ILE A 263 16.53 8.02 -13.61
N GLU A 264 16.64 9.11 -14.37
CA GLU A 264 16.14 9.17 -15.73
C GLU A 264 16.98 8.25 -16.62
N GLY A 265 16.30 7.32 -17.30
CA GLY A 265 16.84 6.49 -18.37
C GLY A 265 17.42 5.15 -17.90
N GLU A 266 16.70 4.06 -18.13
CA GLU A 266 17.02 3.15 -19.23
C GLU A 266 15.93 2.10 -19.46
N GLN A 267 15.97 1.62 -20.69
CA GLN A 267 15.01 0.80 -21.43
C GLN A 267 14.68 -0.55 -20.82
N ALA A 268 13.60 -1.13 -21.36
CA ALA A 268 13.06 -2.44 -21.07
C ALA A 268 14.03 -3.61 -21.29
N GLU A 269 13.64 -4.73 -20.66
CA GLU A 269 14.02 -6.12 -20.92
C GLU A 269 15.46 -6.55 -20.59
N ALA A 270 15.60 -7.24 -19.46
CA ALA A 270 16.02 -8.63 -19.45
C ALA A 270 15.68 -9.25 -18.09
N GLU A 271 15.20 -10.49 -18.16
CA GLU A 271 15.03 -11.44 -17.06
C GLU A 271 16.28 -11.45 -16.14
N LEU A 272 16.23 -10.68 -15.05
CA LEU A 272 17.31 -10.58 -14.08
C LEU A 272 17.02 -11.50 -12.90
N ALA A 273 17.75 -12.61 -12.90
CA ALA A 273 18.00 -13.44 -11.74
C ALA A 273 18.24 -12.57 -10.49
N ALA A 274 17.70 -13.03 -9.36
CA ALA A 274 17.72 -12.36 -8.07
C ALA A 274 19.04 -11.62 -7.77
N PRO A 275 19.01 -10.39 -7.23
CA PRO A 275 20.22 -9.69 -6.86
C PRO A 275 20.88 -10.44 -5.71
N VAL A 276 22.02 -11.06 -5.99
CA VAL A 276 22.94 -11.53 -4.96
C VAL A 276 23.40 -10.30 -4.21
N GLN A 277 22.96 -10.13 -2.96
CA GLN A 277 23.53 -9.14 -2.06
C GLN A 277 25.05 -9.34 -2.06
N ALA A 278 25.80 -8.32 -2.47
CA ALA A 278 27.25 -8.35 -2.39
C ALA A 278 27.63 -8.54 -0.91
N ALA A 279 28.16 -9.71 -0.57
CA ALA A 279 28.62 -10.02 0.76
C ALA A 279 29.65 -8.96 1.21
N PRO A 280 29.65 -8.54 2.48
CA PRO A 280 30.63 -7.58 2.98
C PRO A 280 32.04 -8.09 2.70
N LEU A 281 32.91 -7.24 2.13
CA LEU A 281 34.29 -7.60 1.79
C LEU A 281 34.99 -8.23 3.02
N PRO A 282 35.67 -9.37 2.86
CA PRO A 282 36.37 -10.03 3.96
C PRO A 282 37.52 -9.17 4.48
N ALA A 283 37.88 -9.32 5.77
CA ALA A 283 39.10 -8.72 6.30
C ALA A 283 40.33 -9.48 5.77
N PHE A 284 41.45 -8.78 5.56
CA PHE A 284 42.70 -9.43 5.17
C PHE A 284 43.20 -10.34 6.33
N PRO A 285 43.51 -11.63 6.08
CA PRO A 285 43.94 -12.55 7.12
C PRO A 285 45.17 -12.05 7.89
N ARG A 286 45.28 -12.38 9.18
CA ARG A 286 46.47 -12.03 10.00
C ARG A 286 47.55 -13.11 9.95
N ASP A 287 47.15 -14.36 9.73
CA ASP A 287 48.07 -15.49 9.67
C ASP A 287 48.86 -15.52 8.34
N PRO A 288 50.19 -15.71 8.35
CA PRO A 288 51.01 -15.71 7.13
C PRO A 288 50.67 -16.80 6.11
N VAL A 289 50.20 -17.96 6.55
CA VAL A 289 49.81 -19.07 5.67
C VAL A 289 48.49 -18.73 4.99
N GLU A 290 47.52 -18.22 5.76
CA GLU A 290 46.23 -17.75 5.22
C GLU A 290 46.39 -16.55 4.26
N GLN A 291 47.32 -15.62 4.54
CA GLN A 291 47.64 -14.51 3.65
C GLN A 291 48.15 -15.01 2.29
N SER A 292 49.04 -16.01 2.30
CA SER A 292 49.61 -16.59 1.09
C SER A 292 48.54 -17.34 0.29
N ALA A 293 47.66 -18.09 0.96
CA ALA A 293 46.55 -18.80 0.34
C ALA A 293 45.53 -17.84 -0.30
N ALA A 294 45.19 -16.74 0.38
CA ALA A 294 44.24 -15.75 -0.12
C ALA A 294 44.76 -15.03 -1.37
N ILE A 295 46.05 -14.70 -1.41
CA ILE A 295 46.69 -14.08 -2.59
C ILE A 295 46.82 -15.08 -3.74
N ALA A 296 47.15 -16.34 -3.45
CA ALA A 296 47.20 -17.41 -4.44
C ALA A 296 45.83 -17.64 -5.10
N ALA A 297 44.75 -17.66 -4.31
CA ALA A 297 43.38 -17.76 -4.80
C ALA A 297 43.01 -16.57 -5.70
N ALA A 298 43.32 -15.34 -5.27
CA ALA A 298 43.06 -14.13 -6.05
C ALA A 298 43.80 -14.13 -7.41
N LEU A 299 45.03 -14.65 -7.46
CA LEU A 299 45.78 -14.80 -8.73
C LEU A 299 45.25 -15.94 -9.60
N ALA A 300 44.77 -17.03 -9.00
CA ALA A 300 44.24 -18.18 -9.75
C ALA A 300 42.92 -17.84 -10.46
N GLU A 301 42.06 -17.04 -9.81
CA GLU A 301 40.81 -16.52 -10.37
C GLU A 301 41.02 -15.49 -11.47
N ALA A 302 42.12 -14.75 -11.40
CA ALA A 302 42.42 -13.72 -12.38
C ALA A 302 42.72 -14.33 -13.76
N ARG A 303 42.01 -13.84 -14.78
CA ARG A 303 42.24 -14.20 -16.19
C ARG A 303 43.18 -13.22 -16.92
N GLU A 304 43.51 -12.10 -16.28
CA GLU A 304 44.35 -11.01 -16.80
C GLU A 304 45.40 -10.60 -15.75
N PRO A 305 46.52 -9.96 -16.15
CA PRO A 305 47.53 -9.50 -15.20
C PRO A 305 46.96 -8.56 -14.14
N VAL A 306 47.12 -8.91 -12.87
CA VAL A 306 46.55 -8.16 -11.74
C VAL A 306 47.64 -7.42 -11.00
N ASN A 307 47.37 -6.16 -10.65
CA ASN A 307 48.27 -5.37 -9.82
C ASN A 307 47.93 -5.50 -8.33
N VAL A 308 48.83 -5.01 -7.47
CA VAL A 308 48.68 -5.09 -6.00
C VAL A 308 47.38 -4.42 -5.52
N ALA A 309 47.01 -3.28 -6.11
CA ALA A 309 45.80 -2.54 -5.73
C ALA A 309 44.52 -3.31 -6.03
N ALA A 310 44.48 -4.04 -7.15
CA ALA A 310 43.33 -4.85 -7.55
C ALA A 310 43.15 -6.10 -6.66
N ILE A 311 44.25 -6.66 -6.13
CA ILE A 311 44.17 -7.72 -5.11
C ILE A 311 43.74 -7.14 -3.76
N ALA A 312 44.28 -5.98 -3.36
CA ALA A 312 43.90 -5.32 -2.12
C ALA A 312 42.43 -4.89 -2.08
N ALA A 313 41.85 -4.52 -3.23
CA ALA A 313 40.43 -4.15 -3.37
C ALA A 313 39.44 -5.29 -3.01
N ARG A 314 39.91 -6.55 -2.96
CA ARG A 314 39.09 -7.71 -2.53
C ARG A 314 38.94 -7.81 -1.00
N PHE A 315 39.64 -6.98 -0.23
CA PHE A 315 39.60 -6.99 1.23
C PHE A 315 39.17 -5.64 1.80
N LYS A 316 38.78 -5.62 3.08
CA LYS A 316 38.59 -4.36 3.81
C LYS A 316 39.87 -3.52 3.78
N ARG A 317 39.71 -2.21 3.55
CA ARG A 317 40.78 -1.26 3.28
C ARG A 317 41.76 -1.14 4.46
N ASP A 318 42.95 -1.73 4.33
CA ASP A 318 44.07 -1.60 5.27
C ASP A 318 45.36 -1.23 4.51
N LYS A 319 45.93 -0.07 4.80
CA LYS A 319 47.18 0.41 4.17
C LYS A 319 48.38 -0.52 4.43
N ARG A 320 48.35 -1.32 5.51
CA ARG A 320 49.41 -2.28 5.82
C ARG A 320 49.30 -3.57 5.00
N ALA A 321 48.11 -3.88 4.49
CA ALA A 321 47.86 -5.07 3.68
C ALA A 321 48.54 -4.97 2.29
N GLU A 322 48.53 -3.80 1.66
CA GLU A 322 49.16 -3.58 0.34
C GLU A 322 50.67 -3.91 0.35
N ALA A 323 51.40 -3.46 1.38
CA ALA A 323 52.83 -3.77 1.53
C ALA A 323 53.08 -5.28 1.74
N LYS A 324 52.17 -5.96 2.45
CA LYS A 324 52.24 -7.40 2.70
C LYS A 324 51.95 -8.20 1.42
N ILE A 325 50.93 -7.79 0.66
CA ILE A 325 50.56 -8.39 -0.63
C ILE A 325 51.72 -8.28 -1.61
N ALA A 326 52.34 -7.10 -1.74
CA ALA A 326 53.51 -6.90 -2.60
C ALA A 326 54.69 -7.82 -2.24
N SER A 327 54.97 -7.99 -0.95
CA SER A 327 56.04 -8.88 -0.47
C SER A 327 55.79 -10.35 -0.81
N ILE A 328 54.55 -10.83 -0.64
CA ILE A 328 54.16 -12.21 -0.96
C ILE A 328 54.19 -12.47 -2.47
N LEU A 329 53.72 -11.51 -3.29
CA LEU A 329 53.80 -11.61 -4.75
C LEU A 329 55.25 -11.67 -5.24
N ALA A 330 56.14 -10.87 -4.65
CA ALA A 330 57.57 -10.95 -4.94
C ALA A 330 58.20 -12.30 -4.53
N ALA A 331 57.66 -12.95 -3.49
CA ALA A 331 58.05 -14.32 -3.13
C ALA A 331 57.52 -15.34 -4.15
N PHE A 332 56.27 -15.21 -4.60
CA PHE A 332 55.65 -16.09 -5.59
C PHE A 332 56.32 -16.03 -6.97
N VAL A 333 56.83 -14.86 -7.37
CA VAL A 333 57.65 -14.75 -8.59
C VAL A 333 58.97 -15.50 -8.41
N ARG A 334 59.64 -15.37 -7.25
CA ARG A 334 60.90 -16.06 -6.96
C ARG A 334 60.74 -17.58 -6.88
N THR A 335 59.62 -18.07 -6.36
CA THR A 335 59.32 -19.51 -6.24
C THR A 335 58.65 -20.10 -7.48
N GLY A 336 58.37 -19.28 -8.51
CA GLY A 336 57.80 -19.72 -9.79
C GLY A 336 56.27 -19.89 -9.80
N PHE A 337 55.58 -19.55 -8.72
CA PHE A 337 54.11 -19.63 -8.61
C PHE A 337 53.39 -18.52 -9.39
N ALA A 338 54.03 -17.37 -9.56
CA ALA A 338 53.55 -16.27 -10.38
C ALA A 338 54.60 -15.81 -11.40
N SER A 339 54.16 -15.11 -12.44
CA SER A 339 55.02 -14.45 -13.43
C SER A 339 54.65 -12.97 -13.53
N THR A 340 55.62 -12.15 -13.92
CA THR A 340 55.44 -10.72 -14.19
C THR A 340 56.13 -10.37 -15.50
N GLY A 341 55.45 -9.63 -16.37
CA GLY A 341 55.96 -9.19 -17.67
C GLY A 341 56.41 -7.73 -17.70
N ASP A 342 56.15 -6.97 -16.62
CA ASP A 342 56.25 -5.51 -16.58
C ASP A 342 57.08 -4.99 -15.38
N ALA A 343 58.11 -5.77 -15.01
CA ALA A 343 59.01 -5.49 -13.89
C ALA A 343 58.31 -5.42 -12.51
N GLY A 344 57.29 -6.24 -12.29
CA GLY A 344 56.63 -6.40 -10.99
C GLY A 344 55.45 -5.46 -10.74
N LYS A 345 54.87 -4.86 -11.78
CA LYS A 345 53.68 -4.00 -11.66
C LYS A 345 52.39 -4.81 -11.76
N THR A 346 52.40 -5.88 -12.55
CA THR A 346 51.32 -6.84 -12.68
C THR A 346 51.83 -8.27 -12.55
N PHE A 347 50.96 -9.14 -12.05
CA PHE A 347 51.26 -10.53 -11.74
C PHE A 347 50.18 -11.43 -12.34
N LEU A 348 50.62 -12.57 -12.87
CA LEU A 348 49.77 -13.65 -13.36
C LEU A 348 50.15 -14.97 -12.69
N ALA A 349 49.18 -15.80 -12.31
CA ALA A 349 49.45 -17.16 -11.87
C ALA A 349 50.10 -17.96 -13.00
N ARG A 350 51.18 -18.69 -12.71
CA ARG A 350 51.77 -19.62 -13.66
C ARG A 350 50.92 -20.89 -13.65
N ARG A 351 50.15 -21.11 -14.71
CA ARG A 351 49.42 -22.37 -14.90
C ARG A 351 50.39 -23.38 -15.52
N ALA A 352 50.52 -24.55 -14.89
CA ALA A 352 51.15 -25.69 -15.56
C ALA A 352 50.29 -26.04 -16.78
N ALA A 353 50.93 -26.15 -17.94
CA ALA A 353 50.30 -26.58 -19.18
C ALA A 353 49.93 -28.07 -19.13
#